data_AF-N6Y1G1-F1
#
_entry.id   AF-N6Y1G1-F1
#
_cell.length_a   1.000
_cell.length_b   1.000
_cell.length_c   1.000
_cell.angle_alpha   90.00
_cell.angle_beta   90.00
_cell.angle_gamma   90.00
#
_symmetry.space_group_name_H-M   'P 1'
#
loop_
_entity.id
_entity.type
_entity.pdbx_description
1 polymer ?
#
loop_
_entity_poly.entity_id
_entity_poly.type
_entity_poly.pdbx_seq_one_letter_code
_entity_poly.pdbx_strand_id
1 'polypeptide(L)'
;MKRDWDVIREVLTEIETTPLSERTNLTYGVGAEYPAESASKGEHALLLWKAGFISAIDITTYGGNAILSPELTWQGHELLDTIRSKAVWERIKTIAKEKSIELTLDSVKALGKLALEWVLAN
;
A
#
# COMPACT_ATOMS: atom_id res chain seq x y z
N MET A 1 -13.39 -5.96 4.15
CA MET A 1 -11.97 -6.26 4.41
C MET A 1 -11.43 -5.33 5.49
N LYS A 2 -10.64 -5.86 6.45
CA LYS A 2 -9.87 -5.06 7.40
C LYS A 2 -8.58 -4.61 6.70
N ARG A 3 -8.22 -3.32 6.79
CA ARG A 3 -6.99 -2.80 6.17
C ARG A 3 -5.78 -3.40 6.88
N ASP A 4 -4.99 -4.17 6.14
CA ASP A 4 -3.75 -4.75 6.62
C ASP A 4 -2.57 -3.94 6.08
N TRP A 5 -1.90 -3.24 6.99
CA TRP A 5 -0.78 -2.37 6.64
C TRP A 5 0.48 -3.13 6.22
N ASP A 6 0.64 -4.37 6.68
CA ASP A 6 1.76 -5.20 6.24
C ASP A 6 1.57 -5.63 4.78
N VAL A 7 0.34 -5.96 4.38
CA VAL A 7 -0.02 -6.26 2.98
C VAL A 7 0.10 -5.01 2.10
N ILE A 8 -0.34 -3.84 2.57
CA ILE A 8 -0.18 -2.57 1.84
C ILE A 8 1.30 -2.30 1.56
N ARG A 9 2.16 -2.46 2.58
CA ARG A 9 3.61 -2.28 2.44
C ARG A 9 4.19 -3.28 1.44
N GLU A 10 3.78 -4.54 1.50
CA GLU A 10 4.22 -5.56 0.57
C GLU A 10 3.86 -5.22 -0.88
N VAL A 11 2.60 -4.86 -1.15
CA VAL A 11 2.12 -4.48 -2.49
C VAL A 11 2.89 -3.28 -3.04
N LEU A 12 3.06 -2.22 -2.24
CA LEU A 12 3.80 -1.03 -2.67
C LEU A 12 5.28 -1.35 -2.95
N THR A 13 5.90 -2.19 -2.11
CA THR A 13 7.30 -2.61 -2.29
C THR A 13 7.47 -3.49 -3.53
N GLU A 14 6.51 -4.40 -3.78
CA GLU A 14 6.48 -5.27 -4.96
C GLU A 14 6.44 -4.42 -6.23
N ILE A 15 5.49 -3.48 -6.33
CA ILE A 15 5.37 -2.58 -7.48
C ILE A 15 6.65 -1.78 -7.72
N GLU A 16 7.28 -1.25 -6.68
CA GLU A 16 8.53 -0.49 -6.81
C GLU A 16 9.69 -1.35 -7.29
N THR A 17 9.84 -2.55 -6.74
CA THR A 17 10.96 -3.45 -7.01
C THR A 17 10.83 -4.13 -8.38
N THR A 18 9.61 -4.37 -8.85
CA THR A 18 9.38 -4.99 -10.16
C THR A 18 9.88 -4.07 -11.28
N PRO A 19 10.83 -4.53 -12.12
CA PRO A 19 11.34 -3.73 -13.23
C PRO A 19 10.25 -3.48 -14.28
N LEU A 20 10.37 -2.37 -15.01
CA LEU A 20 9.35 -1.93 -15.99
C LEU A 20 8.97 -3.04 -16.99
N SER A 21 9.94 -3.87 -17.42
CA SER A 21 9.74 -4.98 -18.36
C SER A 21 8.83 -6.09 -17.85
N GLU A 22 8.81 -6.32 -16.54
CA GLU A 22 7.94 -7.32 -15.90
C GLU A 22 6.63 -6.69 -15.40
N ARG A 23 6.70 -5.40 -15.05
CA ARG A 23 5.56 -4.63 -14.54
C ARG A 23 4.43 -4.52 -15.55
N THR A 24 4.71 -4.48 -16.85
CA THR A 24 3.67 -4.46 -17.89
C THR A 24 2.73 -5.67 -17.86
N ASN A 25 3.19 -6.80 -17.31
CA ASN A 25 2.39 -8.01 -17.15
C ASN A 25 1.88 -8.21 -15.71
N LEU A 26 2.32 -7.37 -14.77
CA LEU A 26 1.91 -7.45 -13.38
C LEU A 26 0.44 -7.06 -13.26
N THR A 27 -0.34 -7.97 -12.69
CA THR A 27 -1.80 -7.83 -12.55
C THR A 27 -2.19 -8.07 -11.11
N TYR A 28 -2.98 -7.15 -10.55
CA TYR A 28 -3.64 -7.36 -9.27
C TYR A 28 -5.14 -7.44 -9.50
N GLY A 29 -5.75 -8.57 -9.11
CA GLY A 29 -7.16 -8.81 -9.34
C GLY A 29 -7.83 -9.56 -8.22
N VAL A 30 -9.15 -9.40 -8.14
CA VAL A 30 -10.04 -10.07 -7.18
C VAL A 30 -11.28 -10.54 -7.94
N GLY A 31 -11.55 -11.83 -7.92
CA GLY A 31 -12.66 -12.44 -8.65
C GLY A 31 -12.47 -13.94 -8.83
N ALA A 32 -13.41 -14.58 -9.52
CA ALA A 32 -13.36 -16.02 -9.79
C ALA A 32 -12.17 -16.41 -10.68
N GLU A 33 -11.65 -15.45 -11.44
CA GLU A 33 -10.51 -15.62 -12.37
C GLU A 33 -9.14 -15.44 -11.70
N TYR A 34 -9.10 -15.02 -10.43
CA TYR A 34 -7.85 -14.73 -9.71
C TYR A 34 -7.65 -15.68 -8.53
N PRO A 35 -6.39 -16.07 -8.21
CA PRO A 35 -6.10 -16.95 -7.09
C PRO A 35 -6.63 -16.38 -5.76
N ALA A 36 -7.34 -17.19 -4.98
CA ALA A 36 -7.85 -16.77 -3.67
C ALA A 36 -6.71 -16.36 -2.71
N GLU A 37 -5.52 -16.93 -2.87
CA GLU A 37 -4.33 -16.60 -2.09
C GLU A 37 -3.80 -15.18 -2.37
N SER A 38 -3.97 -14.67 -3.59
CA SER A 38 -3.59 -13.30 -3.95
C SER A 38 -4.73 -12.29 -3.79
N ALA A 39 -5.92 -12.74 -3.41
CA ALA A 39 -7.10 -11.87 -3.24
C ALA A 39 -6.83 -10.75 -2.22
N SER A 40 -6.09 -11.02 -1.13
CA SER A 40 -5.74 -9.98 -0.16
C SER A 40 -4.88 -8.87 -0.78
N LYS A 41 -3.84 -9.22 -1.55
CA LYS A 41 -3.03 -8.24 -2.27
C LYS A 41 -3.86 -7.50 -3.32
N GLY A 42 -4.69 -8.21 -4.06
CA GLY A 42 -5.60 -7.65 -5.06
C GLY A 42 -6.54 -6.60 -4.47
N GLU A 43 -7.19 -6.91 -3.35
CA GLU A 43 -8.12 -6.00 -2.68
C GLU A 43 -7.42 -4.72 -2.19
N HIS A 44 -6.21 -4.85 -1.62
CA HIS A 44 -5.42 -3.71 -1.16
C HIS A 44 -4.88 -2.88 -2.33
N ALA A 45 -4.37 -3.52 -3.39
CA ALA A 45 -3.89 -2.85 -4.59
C ALA A 45 -5.01 -2.04 -5.27
N LEU A 46 -6.20 -2.63 -5.40
CA LEU A 46 -7.39 -1.94 -5.92
C LEU A 46 -7.80 -0.75 -5.05
N LEU A 47 -7.71 -0.88 -3.72
CA LEU A 47 -8.01 0.21 -2.80
C LEU A 47 -6.99 1.36 -2.93
N LEU A 48 -5.69 1.03 -3.02
CA LEU A 48 -4.61 1.99 -3.21
C LEU A 48 -4.71 2.70 -4.57
N TRP A 49 -5.09 1.97 -5.62
CA TRP A 49 -5.38 2.53 -6.94
C TRP A 49 -6.55 3.51 -6.90
N LYS A 50 -7.69 3.11 -6.31
CA LYS A 50 -8.86 4.00 -6.15
C LYS A 50 -8.56 5.23 -5.28
N ALA A 51 -7.65 5.11 -4.33
CA ALA A 51 -7.21 6.21 -3.48
C ALA A 51 -6.11 7.09 -4.13
N GLY A 52 -5.65 6.76 -5.35
CA GLY A 52 -4.67 7.54 -6.10
C GLY A 52 -3.22 7.34 -5.66
N PHE A 53 -2.91 6.30 -4.88
CA PHE A 53 -1.52 5.95 -4.53
C PHE A 53 -0.85 5.14 -5.63
N ILE A 54 -1.63 4.37 -6.38
CA ILE A 54 -1.19 3.57 -7.53
C ILE A 54 -1.89 4.12 -8.78
N SER A 55 -1.14 4.24 -9.87
CA SER A 55 -1.66 4.42 -11.23
C SER A 55 -1.65 3.07 -11.93
N ALA A 56 -2.72 2.68 -12.61
CA ALA A 56 -2.80 1.40 -13.30
C ALA A 56 -3.87 1.44 -14.39
N ILE A 57 -3.81 0.47 -15.30
CA ILE A 57 -4.82 0.25 -16.34
C ILE A 57 -5.95 -0.58 -15.74
N ASP A 58 -7.18 -0.06 -15.78
CA ASP A 58 -8.37 -0.81 -15.34
C ASP A 58 -8.69 -1.89 -16.38
N ILE A 59 -8.70 -3.15 -15.94
CA ILE A 59 -9.08 -4.32 -16.73
C ILE A 59 -10.22 -5.08 -16.06
N THR A 60 -11.03 -4.38 -15.26
CA THR A 60 -12.21 -4.94 -14.59
C THR A 60 -13.16 -5.56 -15.61
N THR A 61 -13.56 -6.80 -15.37
CA THR A 61 -14.49 -7.57 -16.20
C THR A 61 -15.71 -7.99 -15.38
N TYR A 62 -16.65 -8.68 -16.01
CA TYR A 62 -17.80 -9.28 -15.31
C TYR A 62 -17.36 -10.37 -14.31
N GLY A 63 -16.16 -10.95 -14.48
CA GLY A 63 -15.61 -12.02 -13.65
C GLY A 63 -14.78 -11.54 -12.45
N GLY A 64 -14.45 -10.24 -12.37
CA GLY A 64 -13.66 -9.70 -11.27
C GLY A 64 -13.18 -8.26 -11.52
N ASN A 65 -12.73 -7.61 -10.44
CA ASN A 65 -12.06 -6.31 -10.53
C ASN A 65 -10.55 -6.54 -10.62
N ALA A 66 -9.88 -5.89 -11.55
CA ALA A 66 -8.44 -6.04 -11.71
C ALA A 66 -7.79 -4.81 -12.33
N ILE A 67 -6.52 -4.64 -12.01
CA ILE A 67 -5.65 -3.60 -12.53
C ILE A 67 -4.40 -4.22 -13.15
N LEU A 68 -3.96 -3.67 -14.27
CA LEU A 68 -2.79 -4.08 -15.05
C LEU A 68 -1.74 -2.97 -15.05
N SER A 69 -0.46 -3.36 -15.07
CA SER A 69 0.68 -2.45 -15.12
C SER A 69 0.63 -1.37 -14.02
N PRO A 70 0.55 -1.78 -12.74
CA PRO A 70 0.50 -0.85 -11.62
C PRO A 70 1.82 -0.09 -11.48
N GLU A 71 1.74 1.21 -11.25
CA GLU A 71 2.85 2.12 -11.01
C GLU A 71 2.58 2.94 -9.76
N LEU A 72 3.62 3.25 -8.99
CA LEU A 72 3.48 4.12 -7.84
C LEU A 72 3.35 5.57 -8.30
N THR A 73 2.34 6.26 -7.77
CA THR A 73 2.28 7.72 -7.87
C THR A 73 3.27 8.34 -6.88
N TRP A 74 3.47 9.66 -6.97
CA TRP A 74 4.27 10.39 -5.99
C TRP A 74 3.78 10.15 -4.54
N GLN A 75 2.47 10.20 -4.32
CA GLN A 75 1.90 9.92 -3.00
C GLN A 75 2.10 8.46 -2.57
N GLY A 76 2.12 7.53 -3.52
CA GLY A 76 2.45 6.13 -3.30
C GLY A 76 3.88 5.95 -2.79
N HIS A 77 4.83 6.65 -3.41
CA HIS A 77 6.22 6.67 -2.96
C HIS A 77 6.37 7.30 -1.57
N GLU A 78 5.73 8.44 -1.30
CA GLU A 78 5.79 9.07 0.03
C GLU A 78 5.22 8.16 1.14
N LEU A 79 4.11 7.49 0.85
CA LEU A 79 3.52 6.54 1.77
C LEU A 79 4.47 5.36 2.00
N LEU A 80 5.02 4.79 0.94
CA LEU A 80 5.95 3.68 1.00
C LEU A 80 7.21 4.05 1.80
N ASP A 81 7.82 5.21 1.56
CA ASP A 81 9.00 5.65 2.29
C ASP A 81 8.71 5.85 3.79
N THR A 82 7.51 6.35 4.13
CA THR A 82 7.07 6.49 5.53
C THR A 82 6.99 5.14 6.26
N ILE A 83 6.47 4.11 5.59
CA ILE A 83 6.28 2.77 6.17
C ILE A 83 7.46 1.81 5.92
N ARG A 84 8.40 2.18 5.04
CA ARG A 84 9.61 1.41 4.72
C ARG A 84 10.59 1.41 5.86
N SER A 85 10.81 2.56 6.49
CA SER A 85 11.73 2.68 7.62
C SER A 85 11.17 1.94 8.83
N LYS A 86 11.86 0.86 9.24
CA LYS A 86 11.46 0.07 10.40
C LYS A 86 11.38 0.94 11.67
N ALA A 87 12.30 1.88 11.85
CA ALA A 87 12.29 2.78 13.01
C ALA A 87 11.04 3.69 13.03
N VAL A 88 10.71 4.29 11.88
CA VAL A 88 9.52 5.15 11.74
C VAL A 88 8.24 4.31 11.90
N TRP A 89 8.16 3.14 11.27
CA TRP A 89 7.00 2.26 11.34
C TRP A 89 6.73 1.72 12.74
N GLU A 90 7.77 1.26 13.45
CA GLU A 90 7.61 0.86 14.85
C GLU A 90 7.14 2.04 15.71
N ARG A 91 7.67 3.24 15.48
CA ARG A 91 7.25 4.44 16.23
C ARG A 91 5.79 4.81 15.94
N ILE A 92 5.33 4.74 14.69
CA ILE A 92 3.92 4.92 14.32
C ILE A 92 3.05 3.93 15.09
N LYS A 93 3.42 2.64 15.10
CA LYS A 93 2.68 1.59 15.83
C LYS A 93 2.65 1.86 17.34
N THR A 94 3.76 2.30 17.92
CA THR A 94 3.82 2.70 19.34
C THR A 94 2.87 3.85 19.64
N ILE A 95 2.93 4.94 18.87
CA ILE A 95 2.09 6.13 19.13
C ILE A 95 0.60 5.79 18.91
N ALA A 96 0.28 5.02 17.87
CA ALA A 96 -1.09 4.57 17.61
C ALA A 96 -1.64 3.75 18.77
N LYS A 97 -0.83 2.84 19.34
CA LYS A 97 -1.19 2.04 20.51
C LYS A 97 -1.34 2.88 21.77
N GLU A 98 -0.40 3.79 22.04
CA GLU A 98 -0.42 4.69 23.20
C GLU A 98 -1.65 5.59 23.20
N LYS A 99 -2.02 6.12 22.02
CA LYS A 99 -3.17 7.03 21.86
C LYS A 99 -4.48 6.33 21.51
N SER A 100 -4.47 4.99 21.38
CA SER A 100 -5.63 4.20 20.95
C SER A 100 -6.26 4.71 19.64
N ILE A 101 -5.41 5.16 18.71
CA ILE A 101 -5.82 5.68 17.41
C ILE A 101 -5.84 4.53 16.42
N GLU A 102 -6.92 4.41 15.65
CA GLU A 102 -6.96 3.48 14.52
C GLU A 102 -6.01 3.92 13.42
N LEU A 103 -5.26 2.97 12.84
CA LEU A 103 -4.34 3.23 11.73
C LEU A 103 -5.14 3.44 10.42
N THR A 104 -5.70 4.63 10.27
CA THR A 104 -6.26 5.12 9.01
C THR A 104 -5.15 5.77 8.16
N LEU A 105 -5.40 6.01 6.87
CA LEU A 105 -4.44 6.69 5.99
C LEU A 105 -4.04 8.07 6.53
N ASP A 106 -5.00 8.85 7.02
CA ASP A 106 -4.74 10.16 7.60
C ASP A 106 -3.96 10.06 8.91
N SER A 107 -4.31 9.08 9.75
CA SER A 107 -3.55 8.80 10.98
C SER A 107 -2.12 8.38 10.66
N VAL A 108 -1.89 7.53 9.67
CA VAL A 108 -0.54 7.10 9.26
C VAL A 108 0.27 8.26 8.71
N LYS A 109 -0.33 9.14 7.88
CA LYS A 109 0.35 10.36 7.40
C LYS A 109 0.73 11.30 8.54
N ALA A 110 -0.20 11.57 9.45
CA ALA A 110 0.03 12.45 10.59
C ALA A 110 1.08 11.88 11.56
N LEU A 111 0.96 10.60 11.91
CA LEU A 111 1.91 9.89 12.77
C LEU A 111 3.27 9.72 12.11
N GLY A 112 3.31 9.54 10.78
CA GLY A 112 4.55 9.44 10.00
C GLY A 112 5.40 10.69 10.12
N LYS A 113 4.79 11.88 10.02
CA LYS A 113 5.50 13.14 10.23
C LYS A 113 6.08 13.24 11.64
N LEU A 114 5.28 12.94 12.67
CA LEU A 114 5.73 12.96 14.08
C LEU A 114 6.84 11.94 14.35
N ALA A 115 6.73 10.74 13.77
CA ALA A 115 7.72 9.69 13.92
C ALA A 115 9.03 10.06 13.20
N LEU A 116 8.96 10.68 12.02
CA LEU A 116 10.13 11.17 11.30
C LEU A 116 10.85 12.27 12.07
N GLU A 117 10.12 13.27 12.58
CA GLU A 117 10.69 14.32 13.44
C GLU A 117 11.39 13.74 14.67
N TRP A 118 10.78 12.72 15.30
CA TRP A 118 11.38 12.03 16.44
C TRP A 118 12.67 11.28 16.08
N VAL A 119 12.70 10.60 14.93
CA VAL A 119 13.90 9.89 14.44
C VAL A 119 15.01 10.85 14.04
N LEU A 120 14.69 12.05 13.56
CA LEU A 120 15.70 13.06 13.25
C LEU A 120 16.29 13.75 14.50
N ALA A 121 15.54 13.76 15.60
CA ALA A 121 15.93 14.41 16.84
C ALA A 121 16.75 13.51 17.80
N ASN A 122 16.86 12.21 17.53
CA ASN A 122 17.58 11.22 18.37
C ASN A 122 18.55 10.40 17.52
#